data_AF-A0A1J1JKW4-F1
#
_entry.id   AF-A0A1J1JKW4-F1
#
_cell.length_a   1.000
_cell.length_b   1.000
_cell.length_c   1.000
_cell.angle_alpha   90.00
_cell.angle_beta   90.00
_cell.angle_gamma   90.00
#
_symmetry.space_group_name_H-M   'P 1'
#
loop_
_entity.id
_entity.type
_entity.pdbx_description
1 polymer ?
#
loop_
_entity_poly.entity_id
_entity_poly.type
_entity_poly.pdbx_seq_one_letter_code
_entity_poly.pdbx_strand_id
1 'polypeptide(L)' 'MNNLLQEAIKKVESLSESEQEKIALLIIEQLKEPEDKNALDEWDLIIQECQINTGITDLAYQHDHYIHGTPKRKVE' A
#
# COMPACT_ATOMS: atom_id res chain seq x y z
N MET A 1 27.12 -10.79 -0.01
CA MET A 1 25.89 -11.57 0.23
C MET A 1 25.60 -11.49 1.72
N ASN A 2 24.44 -10.95 2.15
CA ASN A 2 24.13 -10.76 3.57
C ASN A 2 24.04 -12.11 4.31
N ASN A 3 24.65 -12.23 5.49
CA ASN A 3 24.65 -13.47 6.30
C ASN A 3 23.22 -13.98 6.59
N LEU A 4 22.28 -13.06 6.81
CA LEU A 4 20.86 -13.37 7.03
C LEU A 4 20.18 -14.00 5.81
N LEU A 5 20.56 -13.56 4.60
CA LEU A 5 20.02 -14.08 3.34
C LEU A 5 20.48 -15.52 3.12
N GLN A 6 21.73 -15.82 3.46
CA GLN A 6 22.28 -17.17 3.41
C GLN A 6 21.62 -18.12 4.41
N GLU A 7 21.36 -17.63 5.63
CA GLU A 7 20.66 -18.41 6.65
C GLU A 7 19.21 -18.71 6.25
N ALA A 8 18.51 -17.72 5.69
CA ALA A 8 17.15 -17.88 5.18
C ALA A 8 17.09 -18.93 4.06
N ILE A 9 17.98 -18.88 3.08
CA ILE A 9 18.03 -19.84 1.97
C ILE A 9 18.24 -21.26 2.50
N LYS A 10 19.24 -21.47 3.36
CA LYS A 10 19.51 -22.79 3.96
C LYS A 10 18.31 -23.34 4.72
N LYS A 11 17.57 -22.48 5.41
CA LYS A 11 16.38 -22.90 6.16
C LYS A 11 15.24 -23.33 5.24
N VAL A 12 15.06 -22.64 4.11
CA VAL A 12 14.07 -23.01 3.09
C VAL A 12 14.45 -24.33 2.41
N GLU A 13 15.73 -24.50 2.06
CA GLU A 13 16.26 -25.74 1.45
C GLU A 13 16.09 -26.98 2.34
N SER A 14 16.05 -26.81 3.67
CA SER A 14 15.81 -27.93 4.61
C SER A 14 14.35 -28.39 4.71
N LEU A 15 13.41 -27.67 4.11
CA LEU A 15 11.99 -28.00 4.14
C LEU A 15 11.59 -28.96 3.01
N SER A 16 10.40 -29.55 3.11
CA SER A 16 9.85 -30.38 2.04
C SER A 16 9.50 -29.57 0.79
N GLU A 17 9.44 -30.22 -0.38
CA GLU A 17 9.12 -29.57 -1.67
C GLU A 17 7.78 -28.82 -1.62
N SER A 18 6.76 -29.42 -0.97
CA SER A 18 5.45 -28.78 -0.77
C SER A 18 5.51 -27.51 0.09
N GLU A 19 6.42 -27.44 1.06
CA GLU A 19 6.61 -26.25 1.90
C GLU A 19 7.42 -25.17 1.18
N GLN A 20 8.43 -25.57 0.41
CA GLN A 20 9.19 -24.66 -0.45
C GLN A 20 8.28 -23.98 -1.48
N GLU A 21 7.35 -24.74 -2.07
CA GLU A 21 6.40 -24.23 -3.05
C GLU A 21 5.42 -23.21 -2.45
N LYS A 22 4.95 -23.44 -1.21
CA LYS A 22 4.16 -22.43 -0.47
C LYS A 22 4.93 -21.14 -0.22
N ILE A 23 6.21 -21.25 0.13
CA ILE A 23 7.07 -20.08 0.35
C ILE A 23 7.30 -19.33 -0.96
N ALA A 24 7.49 -20.03 -2.08
CA ALA A 24 7.62 -19.43 -3.39
C ALA A 24 6.35 -18.66 -3.78
N LEU A 25 5.16 -19.23 -3.55
CA LEU A 25 3.89 -18.55 -3.79
C LEU A 25 3.73 -17.27 -2.97
N LEU A 26 4.09 -17.30 -1.69
CA LEU A 26 4.06 -16.11 -0.82
C LEU A 26 5.00 -15.01 -1.33
N ILE A 27 6.22 -15.37 -1.76
CA ILE A 27 7.17 -14.40 -2.32
C ILE A 27 6.61 -13.80 -3.61
N ILE A 28 6.05 -14.62 -4.49
CA ILE A 28 5.44 -14.16 -5.74
C ILE A 28 4.27 -13.21 -5.44
N GLU A 29 3.41 -13.54 -4.49
CA GLU A 29 2.28 -12.70 -4.10
C GLU A 29 2.71 -11.35 -3.52
N GLN A 30 3.74 -11.32 -2.68
CA GLN A 30 4.29 -10.07 -2.13
C GLN A 30 5.02 -9.20 -3.17
N LEU A 31 5.57 -9.83 -4.22
CA LEU A 31 6.27 -9.14 -5.31
C LEU A 31 5.34 -8.72 -6.45
N LYS A 32 4.10 -9.22 -6.50
CA LYS A 32 3.09 -8.62 -7.37
C LYS A 32 2.93 -7.18 -6.92
N GLU A 33 3.34 -6.24 -7.76
CA GLU A 33 2.89 -4.86 -7.61
C GLU A 33 1.36 -4.89 -7.54
N PRO A 34 0.71 -4.07 -6.69
CA PRO A 34 -0.73 -3.95 -6.76
C PRO A 34 -1.06 -3.57 -8.19
N GLU A 35 -1.68 -4.50 -8.93
CA GLU A 35 -2.06 -4.30 -10.34
C GLU A 35 -3.05 -3.14 -10.50
N ASP A 36 -3.54 -2.58 -9.39
CA ASP A 36 -4.62 -1.64 -9.36
C ASP A 36 -4.19 -0.28 -8.81
N LYS A 37 -3.42 0.45 -9.62
CA LYS A 37 -3.42 1.91 -9.52
C LYS A 37 -4.81 2.48 -9.87
N ASN A 38 -5.62 1.75 -10.65
CA ASN A 38 -6.96 2.17 -11.05
C ASN A 38 -7.98 2.03 -9.91
N ALA A 39 -7.80 1.09 -8.97
CA ALA A 39 -8.72 0.96 -7.82
C ALA A 39 -8.82 2.26 -6.99
N LEU A 40 -7.73 3.03 -6.85
CA LEU A 40 -7.79 4.33 -6.19
C LEU A 40 -8.53 5.38 -7.03
N ASP A 41 -8.37 5.33 -8.36
CA ASP A 41 -9.08 6.22 -9.29
C ASP A 41 -10.61 5.96 -9.29
N GLU A 42 -11.04 4.70 -9.11
CA GLU A 42 -12.46 4.35 -8.98
C GLU A 42 -13.09 4.93 -7.71
N TRP A 43 -12.35 4.94 -6.59
CA TRP A 43 -12.83 5.57 -5.35
C TRP A 43 -12.97 7.09 -5.47
N ASP A 44 -12.04 7.74 -6.17
CA ASP A 44 -12.10 9.19 -6.41
C ASP A 44 -13.34 9.57 -7.24
N LEU A 45 -13.72 8.73 -8.23
CA LEU A 45 -14.95 8.92 -9.02
C LEU A 45 -16.21 8.78 -8.15
N ILE A 46 -16.29 7.75 -7.30
CA ILE A 46 -17.43 7.55 -6.40
C ILE A 46 -17.57 8.71 -5.41
N ILE A 47 -16.45 9.20 -4.87
CA ILE A 47 -16.44 10.34 -3.95
C ILE A 47 -16.96 11.59 -4.66
N GLN A 48 -16.54 11.84 -5.91
CA GLN A 48 -17.04 12.97 -6.70
C GLN A 48 -18.56 12.89 -6.95
N GLU A 49 -19.09 11.71 -7.28
CA GLU A 49 -20.53 11.52 -7.49
C GLU A 49 -21.35 11.71 -6.19
N CYS A 50 -20.78 11.35 -5.04
CA CYS A 50 -21.45 11.45 -3.74
C CYS A 50 -21.29 12.83 -3.08
N GLN A 51 -20.54 13.77 -3.67
CA GLN A 51 -20.36 15.11 -3.11
C GLN A 51 -21.67 15.90 -3.16
N ILE A 52 -22.20 16.23 -1.97
CA ILE A 52 -23.32 17.14 -1.82
C ILE A 52 -22.78 18.55 -1.66
N ASN A 53 -23.15 19.44 -2.57
CA ASN A 53 -22.84 20.86 -2.43
C ASN A 53 -23.70 21.47 -1.31
N THR A 54 -23.09 21.68 -0.15
CA THR A 54 -23.72 22.27 1.04
C THR A 54 -23.60 23.80 1.09
N GLY A 55 -22.89 24.42 0.14
CA GLY A 55 -22.57 25.85 0.15
C GLY A 55 -21.45 26.24 1.13
N ILE A 56 -20.85 25.27 1.83
CA ILE A 56 -19.70 25.47 2.72
C ILE A 56 -18.45 24.91 2.05
N THR A 57 -17.35 25.65 2.07
CA THR A 57 -16.07 25.20 1.53
C THR A 57 -15.51 24.05 2.35
N ASP A 58 -14.89 23.07 1.68
CA ASP A 58 -14.21 21.97 2.35
C ASP A 58 -13.02 22.48 3.20
N LEU A 59 -13.04 22.14 4.49
CA LEU A 59 -12.02 22.51 5.47
C LEU A 59 -11.09 21.35 5.83
N ALA A 60 -11.19 20.19 5.16
CA ALA A 60 -10.36 19.02 5.42
C ALA A 60 -8.86 19.32 5.42
N TYR A 61 -8.42 20.30 4.61
CA TYR A 61 -7.03 20.77 4.57
C TYR A 61 -6.49 21.24 5.94
N GLN A 62 -7.35 21.69 6.85
CA GLN A 62 -6.95 22.08 8.21
C GLN A 62 -6.50 20.88 9.06
N HIS A 63 -6.88 19.66 8.66
CA HIS A 63 -6.57 18.42 9.35
C HIS A 63 -5.39 17.65 8.72
N ASP A 64 -4.88 18.08 7.56
CA ASP A 64 -3.75 17.43 6.86
C ASP A 64 -2.52 17.25 7.76
N HIS A 65 -2.27 18.20 8.66
CA HIS A 65 -1.16 18.14 9.61
C HIS A 65 -1.26 16.94 10.57
N TYR A 66 -2.47 16.59 11.02
CA TYR A 66 -2.67 15.47 11.95
C TYR A 66 -2.53 14.11 11.26
N ILE A 67 -2.81 14.04 9.96
CA ILE A 67 -2.74 12.79 9.18
C ILE A 67 -1.32 12.53 8.68
N HIS A 68 -0.62 13.57 8.22
CA HIS A 68 0.67 13.42 7.54
C HIS A 68 1.87 13.91 8.36
N GLY A 69 1.65 14.43 9.58
CA GLY A 69 2.69 15.00 10.46
C GLY A 69 3.32 16.30 9.94
N THR A 70 3.10 16.63 8.66
CA THR A 70 3.55 17.84 7.98
C THR A 70 2.41 18.38 7.12
N PRO A 71 2.21 19.70 7.05
CA PRO A 71 1.19 20.27 6.18
C PRO A 71 1.45 19.92 4.72
N LYS A 72 0.47 19.32 4.04
CA LYS A 72 0.60 18.88 2.64
C LYS A 72 0.72 20.04 1.65
N ARG A 73 0.27 21.25 2.02
CA ARG A 73 0.31 22.46 1.18
C ARG A 73 0.95 23.59 1.96
N LYS A 74 1.88 24.33 1.33
CA LYS A 74 2.37 25.61 1.87
C LYS A 74 1.25 26.63 1.70
N VAL A 75 0.89 27.30 2.79
CA VAL A 75 0.01 28.47 2.74
C VAL A 75 0.79 29.58 2.04
N GLU A 76 0.30 30.09 0.91
CA GLU A 76 0.79 31.32 0.28
C GLU A 76 0.28 32.56 1.04
#